data_AF-A0A9E1HY28-F1
#
_entry.id   AF-A0A9E1HY28-F1
#
_cell.length_a   1.000
_cell.length_b   1.000
_cell.length_c   1.000
_cell.angle_alpha   90.00
_cell.angle_beta   90.00
_cell.angle_gamma   90.00
#
_symmetry.space_group_name_H-M   'P 1'
#
loop_
_entity.id
_entity.type
_entity.pdbx_description
1 polymer ?
#
loop_
_entity_poly.entity_id
_entity_poly.type
_entity_poly.pdbx_seq_one_letter_code
_entity_poly.pdbx_strand_id
1 'polypeptide(L)' 'MGKEIRPRPPDEYVKLLREINAVGNNINQIAHIANAERHISADKIEEVLKMQDEIMRLVRSVR' A
#
# COMPACT_ATOMS: atom_id res chain seq x y z
N MET A 1 10.02 -17.35 31.31
CA MET A 1 10.56 -16.01 31.02
C MET A 1 9.53 -15.26 30.19
N GLY A 2 9.03 -14.12 30.68
CA GLY A 2 7.96 -13.37 30.02
C GLY A 2 8.46 -12.65 28.77
N LYS A 3 7.70 -12.69 27.67
CA LYS A 3 7.95 -11.84 26.51
C LYS A 3 7.59 -10.40 26.86
N GLU A 4 8.45 -9.44 26.50
CA GLU A 4 8.08 -8.03 26.50
C GLU A 4 6.84 -7.83 25.62
N ILE A 5 5.74 -7.39 26.22
CA ILE A 5 4.55 -6.99 25.48
C ILE A 5 4.75 -5.54 25.07
N ARG A 6 4.91 -5.30 23.77
CA ARG A 6 4.90 -3.94 23.23
C ARG A 6 3.47 -3.39 23.29
N PRO A 7 3.29 -2.13 23.70
CA PRO A 7 1.97 -1.50 23.68
C PRO A 7 1.42 -1.53 22.25
N ARG A 8 0.11 -1.74 22.12
CA ARG A 8 -0.58 -1.71 20.83
C ARG A 8 -0.36 -0.34 20.18
N PRO A 9 -0.04 -0.26 18.88
CA PRO A 9 0.05 1.02 18.18
C PRO A 9 -1.26 1.79 18.29
N PRO A 10 -1.25 3.13 18.26
CA PRO A 10 -2.46 3.94 18.21
C PRO A 10 -3.40 3.47 17.10
N ASP A 11 -4.71 3.51 17.34
CA ASP A 11 -5.69 3.01 16.36
C ASP A 11 -5.63 3.75 15.01
N GLU A 12 -5.19 5.01 15.03
CA GLU A 12 -4.91 5.81 13.82
C GLU A 12 -3.81 5.19 12.95
N TYR A 13 -2.76 4.65 13.56
CA TYR A 13 -1.69 3.96 12.86
C TYR A 13 -2.19 2.66 12.22
N VAL A 14 -3.06 1.92 12.92
CA VAL A 14 -3.69 0.71 12.37
C VAL A 14 -4.60 1.05 11.18
N LYS A 15 -5.35 2.16 11.27
CA LYS A 15 -6.19 2.64 10.17
C LYS A 15 -5.35 3.04 8.96
N LEU A 16 -4.29 3.83 9.15
CA LEU A 16 -3.34 4.20 8.10
C LEU A 16 -2.77 2.96 7.40
N LEU A 17 -2.30 1.98 8.17
CA LEU A 17 -1.75 0.75 7.61
C LEU A 17 -2.79 -0.01 6.78
N ARG A 18 -4.05 -0.05 7.20
CA ARG A 18 -5.12 -0.70 6.41
C ARG A 18 -5.34 0.02 5.08
N GLU A 19 -5.34 1.35 5.08
CA GLU A 19 -5.49 2.15 3.86
C GLU A 19 -4.31 1.91 2.90
N ILE A 20 -3.06 1.96 3.40
CA ILE A 20 -1.87 1.67 2.60
C ILE A 20 -1.91 0.24 2.04
N ASN A 21 -2.33 -0.75 2.83
CA ASN A 21 -2.44 -2.14 2.38
C ASN A 21 -3.47 -2.31 1.26
N ALA A 22 -4.61 -1.60 1.34
CA ALA A 22 -5.62 -1.65 0.29
C ALA A 22 -5.06 -1.16 -1.06
N VAL A 23 -4.34 -0.03 -1.05
CA VAL A 23 -3.70 0.51 -2.27
C VAL A 23 -2.59 -0.42 -2.76
N GLY A 24 -1.75 -0.93 -1.85
CA GLY A 24 -0.68 -1.87 -2.19
C GLY A 24 -1.19 -3.17 -2.82
N ASN A 25 -2.34 -3.68 -2.36
CA ASN A 25 -2.98 -4.85 -2.96
C ASN A 25 -3.43 -4.60 -4.40
N ASN A 26 -3.96 -3.42 -4.70
CA ASN A 26 -4.35 -3.06 -6.07
C ASN A 26 -3.13 -2.99 -7.00
N ILE A 27 -2.02 -2.38 -6.53
CA ILE A 27 -0.75 -2.35 -7.27
C ILE A 27 -0.24 -3.78 -7.53
N ASN A 28 -0.27 -4.65 -6.51
CA ASN A 28 0.14 -6.04 -6.66
C ASN A 28 -0.72 -6.82 -7.66
N GLN A 29 -2.02 -6.57 -7.71
CA GLN A 29 -2.90 -7.18 -8.72
C GLN A 29 -2.51 -6.76 -10.14
N ILE A 30 -2.28 -5.46 -10.37
CA ILE A 30 -1.81 -4.97 -11.66
C ILE A 30 -0.47 -5.62 -12.03
N ALA A 31 0.47 -5.71 -11.08
CA ALA A 31 1.74 -6.38 -11.31
C ALA A 31 1.58 -7.86 -11.66
N HIS A 32 0.69 -8.59 -10.97
CA HIS A 32 0.40 -9.99 -11.27
C HIS A 32 -0.16 -10.18 -12.69
N ILE A 33 -1.11 -9.35 -13.10
CA ILE A 33 -1.70 -9.37 -14.45
C ILE A 33 -0.61 -9.05 -15.48
N ALA A 34 0.15 -7.96 -15.26
CA ALA A 34 1.21 -7.56 -16.17
C ALA A 34 2.28 -8.64 -16.34
N ASN A 35 2.66 -9.32 -15.25
CA ASN A 35 3.61 -10.43 -15.29
C ASN A 35 3.04 -11.64 -16.05
N ALA A 36 1.76 -11.95 -15.88
CA ALA A 36 1.09 -13.03 -16.60
C ALA A 36 1.01 -12.76 -18.11
N GLU A 37 0.74 -11.51 -18.49
CA GLU A 37 0.61 -11.07 -19.88
C GLU A 37 1.97 -10.73 -20.53
N ARG A 38 3.04 -10.63 -19.73
CA ARG A 38 4.37 -10.09 -20.12
C ARG A 38 4.27 -8.71 -20.78
N HIS A 39 3.26 -7.94 -20.39
CA HIS A 39 2.93 -6.66 -20.96
C HIS A 39 2.27 -5.79 -19.90
N ILE A 40 2.49 -4.49 -19.98
CA ILE A 40 1.72 -3.51 -19.22
C ILE A 40 1.48 -2.31 -20.12
N SER A 41 0.25 -1.83 -20.11
CA SER A 41 -0.16 -0.68 -20.90
C SER A 41 0.17 0.63 -20.18
N ALA A 42 0.30 1.72 -20.93
CA ALA A 42 0.67 3.02 -20.38
C ALA A 42 -0.37 3.58 -19.39
N ASP A 43 -1.66 3.33 -19.62
CA ASP A 43 -2.75 3.68 -18.71
C ASP A 43 -2.65 2.95 -17.37
N LYS A 44 -2.25 1.66 -17.39
CA LYS A 44 -2.02 0.89 -16.15
C LYS A 44 -0.81 1.38 -15.38
N ILE A 45 0.24 1.82 -16.08
CA ILE A 45 1.38 2.48 -15.45
C ILE A 45 0.91 3.79 -14.78
N GLU A 46 0.13 4.62 -15.48
CA GLU A 46 -0.38 5.87 -14.92
C GLU A 46 -1.27 5.65 -13.69
N GLU A 47 -2.09 4.60 -13.70
CA GLU A 47 -2.92 4.18 -12.57
C GLU A 47 -2.05 3.82 -11.35
N VAL A 48 -1.00 3.01 -11.55
CA VAL A 48 -0.05 2.64 -10.48
C VAL A 48 0.68 3.87 -9.92
N LEU A 49 1.07 4.82 -10.77
CA LEU A 49 1.71 6.07 -10.32
C LEU A 49 0.76 6.90 -9.45
N LYS A 50 -0.52 7.03 -9.83
CA LYS A 50 -1.54 7.72 -9.01
C LYS A 50 -1.73 7.04 -7.65
N MET A 51 -1.74 5.71 -7.63
CA MET A 51 -1.81 4.92 -6.39
C MET A 51 -0.57 5.09 -5.50
N GLN A 52 0.63 5.15 -6.10
CA GLN A 52 1.86 5.43 -5.37
C GLN A 52 1.81 6.83 -4.73
N ASP A 53 1.32 7.84 -5.45
CA ASP A 53 1.15 9.19 -4.92
C ASP A 53 0.16 9.24 -3.75
N GLU A 54 -0.90 8.43 -3.81
CA GLU A 54 -1.85 8.26 -2.71
C GLU A 54 -1.18 7.68 -1.46
N ILE A 55 -0.43 6.58 -1.58
CA ILE A 55 0.37 6.02 -0.48
C ILE A 55 1.30 7.08 0.10
N MET A 56 1.99 7.84 -0.76
CA MET A 56 2.91 8.90 -0.33
C MET A 56 2.20 10.02 0.44
N ARG A 57 0.96 10.38 0.06
CA ARG A 57 0.13 11.34 0.81
C ARG A 57 -0.29 10.79 2.16
N LEU A 58 -0.73 9.53 2.21
CA LEU A 58 -1.12 8.84 3.44
C LEU A 58 0.04 8.77 4.43
N VAL A 59 1.24 8.39 3.99
CA VAL A 59 2.43 8.33 4.86
C VAL A 59 2.79 9.70 5.43
N ARG A 60 2.61 10.78 4.65
CA ARG A 60 2.90 12.15 5.10
C ARG A 60 1.89 12.71 6.09
N SER A 61 0.66 12.19 6.15
CA SER A 61 -0.38 12.70 7.06
C SER A 61 -0.15 12.33 8.52
N VAL A 62 0.76 11.39 8.79
CA VAL A 62 1.08 10.88 10.14
C VAL A 62 2.42 11.42 10.65
N ARG A 63 2.97 12.46 9.99
CA ARG A 63 4.27 13.05 10.29
C ARG A 63 4.18 14.37 11.03
#